data_AF-A0A5N7ASM9-F1
#
_entry.id   AF-A0A5N7ASM9-F1
#
_cell.length_a   1.000
_cell.length_b   1.000
_cell.length_c   1.000
_cell.angle_alpha   90.00
_cell.angle_beta   90.00
_cell.angle_gamma   90.00
#
_symmetry.space_group_name_H-M   'P 1'
#
loop_
_entity.id
_entity.type
_entity.pdbx_description
1 polymer ?
#
loop_
_entity_poly.entity_id
_entity_poly.type
_entity_poly.pdbx_seq_one_letter_code
_entity_poly.pdbx_strand_id
1 'polypeptide(L)'
;MRIFSALSSLLLAGAAVAQSSDCAPKSSDVQTLQFAWALQHLSERFWSSQSLNQTFLSNATNATTANYPPNFQGITRENRLGVRAVQQIGNSISNFTTPRCNITIPQSANADSFLKNALQVEQTVAGGLIGLAAFTQSPEVSFLLARLAAQHSAQAAYLGTEQNATFFPANSTSLIPAYTPDQLIKATNQTGQLGTLLKGCVTPPAGPCGQQVNIGPLVATLNSTRTGGGTSSSASASASTTGATSLASPTTTATATSAARNRRFF
;
A
#
# COMPACT_ATOMS: atom_id res chain seq x y z
N MET A 1 38.68 23.02 6.51
CA MET A 1 37.39 22.74 5.85
C MET A 1 36.49 21.84 6.72
N ARG A 2 36.03 22.31 7.89
CA ARG A 2 35.16 21.50 8.79
C ARG A 2 34.01 22.29 9.44
N ILE A 3 33.72 23.50 8.94
CA ILE A 3 32.67 24.36 9.48
C ILE A 3 31.44 24.42 8.54
N PHE A 4 31.57 23.92 7.30
CA PHE A 4 30.47 23.91 6.32
C PHE A 4 29.55 22.68 6.41
N SER A 5 29.92 21.63 7.13
CA SER A 5 29.11 20.41 7.27
C SER A 5 28.01 20.50 8.35
N ALA A 6 28.09 21.47 9.26
CA ALA A 6 27.06 21.68 10.29
C ALA A 6 25.87 22.53 9.81
N LEU A 7 26.07 23.35 8.77
CA LEU A 7 25.03 24.22 8.21
C LEU A 7 24.07 23.45 7.27
N SER A 8 24.53 22.39 6.60
CA SER A 8 23.66 21.54 5.78
C SER A 8 22.67 20.72 6.60
N SER A 9 22.97 20.43 7.87
CA SER A 9 22.06 19.72 8.78
C SER A 9 20.95 20.63 9.33
N LEU A 10 21.21 21.95 9.47
CA LEU A 10 20.17 22.92 9.85
C LEU A 10 19.25 23.29 8.68
N LEU A 11 19.75 23.29 7.44
CA LEU A 11 18.94 23.60 6.25
C LEU A 11 17.96 22.49 5.86
N LEU A 12 18.22 21.22 6.22
CA LEU A 12 17.23 20.14 6.07
C LEU A 12 16.18 20.12 7.19
N ALA A 13 16.42 20.82 8.31
CA ALA A 13 15.44 20.99 9.39
C ALA A 13 14.54 22.23 9.18
N GLY A 14 14.92 23.15 8.28
CA GLY A 14 14.22 24.41 8.04
C GLY A 14 13.10 24.38 6.98
N ALA A 15 12.96 23.29 6.22
CA ALA A 15 11.89 23.19 5.20
C ALA A 15 10.54 22.70 5.75
N ALA A 16 10.46 22.33 7.04
CA ALA A 16 9.24 21.80 7.67
C ALA A 16 8.40 22.87 8.39
N VAL A 17 8.88 24.12 8.51
CA VAL A 17 8.23 25.16 9.36
C VAL A 17 7.31 26.13 8.60
N ALA A 18 7.00 25.85 7.33
CA ALA A 18 6.05 26.63 6.54
C ALA A 18 4.88 25.78 6.00
N GLN A 19 4.60 24.62 6.61
CA GLN A 19 3.35 23.92 6.32
C GLN A 19 2.23 24.60 7.11
N SER A 20 1.17 25.03 6.40
CA SER A 20 -0.09 25.38 7.04
C SER A 20 -0.48 24.26 8.00
N SER A 21 -0.98 24.61 9.19
CA SER A 21 -1.56 23.65 10.14
C SER A 21 -2.65 22.77 9.51
N ASP A 22 -3.22 23.20 8.39
CA ASP A 22 -4.21 22.44 7.63
C ASP A 22 -3.66 21.15 7.03
N CYS A 23 -2.35 21.10 6.77
CA CYS A 23 -1.64 19.98 6.16
C CYS A 23 -1.08 18.97 7.18
N ALA A 24 -0.94 19.39 8.44
CA ALA A 24 -0.34 18.60 9.51
C ALA A 24 -1.27 17.48 10.01
N PRO A 25 -0.75 16.41 10.63
CA PRO A 25 -1.54 15.31 11.17
C PRO A 25 -2.51 15.78 12.25
N LYS A 26 -3.74 15.28 12.19
CA LYS A 26 -4.84 15.69 13.09
C LYS A 26 -5.23 14.56 14.03
N SER A 27 -5.94 14.89 15.11
CA SER A 27 -6.49 13.87 16.04
C SER A 27 -7.40 12.86 15.34
N SER A 28 -8.06 13.25 14.25
CA SER A 28 -8.86 12.38 13.40
C SER A 28 -8.05 11.38 12.57
N ASP A 29 -6.74 11.57 12.41
CA ASP A 29 -5.84 10.62 11.74
C ASP A 29 -5.36 9.50 12.67
N VAL A 30 -5.62 9.58 13.99
CA VAL A 30 -5.06 8.64 14.98
C VAL A 30 -5.41 7.19 14.66
N GLN A 31 -6.68 6.88 14.42
CA GLN A 31 -7.09 5.51 14.09
C GLN A 31 -6.48 5.03 12.77
N THR A 32 -6.39 5.92 11.78
CA THR A 32 -5.74 5.64 10.50
C THR A 32 -4.26 5.32 10.69
N LEU A 33 -3.52 6.10 11.48
CA LEU A 33 -2.11 5.85 11.80
C LEU A 33 -1.91 4.61 12.65
N GLN A 34 -2.82 4.30 13.59
CA GLN A 34 -2.80 3.06 14.35
C GLN A 34 -2.96 1.83 13.45
N PHE A 35 -3.90 1.90 12.50
CA PHE A 35 -4.09 0.84 11.52
C PHE A 35 -2.85 0.68 10.62
N ALA A 36 -2.30 1.79 10.11
CA ALA A 36 -1.07 1.80 9.32
C ALA A 36 0.10 1.18 10.10
N TRP A 37 0.23 1.54 11.39
CA TRP A 37 1.26 0.99 12.26
C TRP A 37 1.14 -0.52 12.39
N ALA A 38 -0.08 -1.04 12.57
CA ALA A 38 -0.32 -2.48 12.68
C ALA A 38 0.05 -3.23 11.39
N LEU A 39 -0.21 -2.65 10.21
CA LEU A 39 0.21 -3.21 8.93
C LEU A 39 1.74 -3.23 8.78
N GLN A 40 2.41 -2.11 9.12
CA GLN A 40 3.88 -2.02 9.09
C GLN A 40 4.51 -3.00 10.08
N HIS A 41 3.97 -3.07 11.29
CA HIS A 41 4.45 -3.98 12.32
C HIS A 41 4.25 -5.44 11.90
N LEU A 42 3.13 -5.78 11.27
CA LEU A 42 2.90 -7.10 10.71
C LEU A 42 3.97 -7.50 9.70
N SER A 43 4.25 -6.64 8.71
CA SER A 43 5.28 -6.93 7.71
C SER A 43 6.67 -7.05 8.36
N GLU A 44 7.03 -6.14 9.28
CA GLU A 44 8.29 -6.23 10.01
C GLU A 44 8.45 -7.55 10.78
N ARG A 45 7.39 -7.97 11.48
CA ARG A 45 7.36 -9.24 12.22
C ARG A 45 7.40 -10.44 11.29
N PHE A 46 6.76 -10.36 10.12
CA PHE A 46 6.82 -11.40 9.11
C PHE A 46 8.25 -11.61 8.61
N TRP A 47 8.93 -10.54 8.19
CA TRP A 47 10.31 -10.62 7.68
C TRP A 47 11.33 -11.00 8.76
N SER A 48 11.03 -10.70 10.02
CA SER A 48 11.85 -11.12 11.16
C SER A 48 11.45 -12.48 11.76
N SER A 49 10.42 -13.16 11.22
CA SER A 49 9.87 -14.38 11.82
C SER A 49 10.75 -15.62 11.61
N GLN A 50 11.57 -15.63 10.56
CA GLN A 50 12.35 -16.80 10.15
C GLN A 50 13.76 -16.38 9.71
N SER A 51 14.74 -17.24 9.96
CA SER A 51 16.14 -16.99 9.54
C SER A 51 16.30 -17.27 8.05
N LEU A 52 16.48 -16.22 7.24
CA LEU A 52 16.59 -16.31 5.78
C LEU A 52 18.05 -16.51 5.33
N ASN A 53 18.64 -17.62 5.75
CA ASN A 53 20.05 -17.92 5.49
C ASN A 53 20.22 -18.57 4.11
N GLN A 54 21.45 -18.54 3.56
CA GLN A 54 21.76 -19.11 2.25
C GLN A 54 21.30 -20.57 2.11
N THR A 55 21.44 -21.38 3.16
CA THR A 55 20.99 -22.78 3.19
C THR A 55 19.48 -22.94 3.10
N PHE A 56 18.72 -22.03 3.71
CA PHE A 56 17.25 -22.06 3.61
C PHE A 56 16.83 -21.69 2.18
N LEU A 57 17.48 -20.67 1.61
CA LEU A 57 17.15 -20.09 0.32
C LEU A 57 17.72 -20.86 -0.88
N SER A 58 18.64 -21.82 -0.68
CA SER A 58 19.28 -22.55 -1.78
C SER A 58 18.32 -23.36 -2.63
N ASN A 59 17.16 -23.72 -2.06
CA ASN A 59 16.12 -24.50 -2.72
C ASN A 59 14.93 -23.63 -3.16
N ALA A 60 15.04 -22.31 -3.06
CA ALA A 60 14.00 -21.41 -3.55
C ALA A 60 13.94 -21.42 -5.08
N THR A 61 12.76 -21.17 -5.62
CA THR A 61 12.58 -20.85 -7.03
C THR A 61 13.55 -19.72 -7.42
N ASN A 62 14.26 -19.85 -8.55
CA ASN A 62 15.28 -18.92 -9.01
C ASN A 62 16.47 -18.68 -8.05
N ALA A 63 16.75 -19.56 -7.09
CA ALA A 63 17.84 -19.36 -6.11
C ALA A 63 19.23 -19.09 -6.72
N THR A 64 19.49 -19.53 -7.96
CA THR A 64 20.77 -19.30 -8.66
C THR A 64 20.86 -17.94 -9.36
N THR A 65 19.73 -17.28 -9.61
CA THR A 65 19.66 -16.00 -10.34
C THR A 65 19.15 -14.85 -9.48
N ALA A 66 18.32 -15.16 -8.49
CA ALA A 66 17.75 -14.20 -7.56
C ALA A 66 18.76 -13.84 -6.47
N ASN A 67 18.99 -12.55 -6.26
CA ASN A 67 19.82 -12.04 -5.17
C ASN A 67 19.05 -12.01 -3.83
N TYR A 68 18.48 -13.14 -3.41
CA TYR A 68 17.61 -13.21 -2.24
C TYR A 68 18.24 -12.69 -0.94
N PRO A 69 19.48 -13.07 -0.55
CA PRO A 69 20.02 -12.64 0.74
C PRO A 69 20.13 -11.11 0.90
N PRO A 70 20.78 -10.35 -0.01
CA PRO A 70 20.86 -8.90 0.14
C PRO A 70 19.49 -8.21 -0.02
N ASN A 71 18.63 -8.70 -0.92
CA ASN A 71 17.29 -8.11 -1.09
C ASN A 71 16.44 -8.30 0.17
N PHE A 72 16.46 -9.47 0.81
CA PHE A 72 15.68 -9.71 2.02
C PHE A 72 16.19 -8.94 3.23
N GLN A 73 17.50 -8.73 3.33
CA GLN A 73 18.07 -7.80 4.32
C GLN A 73 17.58 -6.37 4.09
N GLY A 74 17.56 -5.92 2.83
CA GLY A 74 17.01 -4.62 2.44
C GLY A 74 15.54 -4.48 2.82
N ILE A 75 14.70 -5.44 2.42
CA ILE A 75 13.27 -5.46 2.71
C ILE A 75 13.02 -5.43 4.23
N THR A 76 13.71 -6.27 4.99
CA THR A 76 13.59 -6.29 6.46
C THR A 76 13.92 -4.93 7.06
N ARG A 77 14.97 -4.26 6.55
CA ARG A 77 15.35 -2.93 7.02
C ARG A 77 14.32 -1.87 6.66
N GLU A 78 13.82 -1.87 5.42
CA GLU A 78 12.78 -0.94 4.96
C GLU A 78 11.49 -1.09 5.76
N ASN A 79 11.06 -2.30 6.09
CA ASN A 79 9.87 -2.53 6.92
C ASN A 79 10.06 -2.02 8.36
N ARG A 80 11.26 -2.15 8.94
CA ARG A 80 11.59 -1.50 10.22
C ARG A 80 11.55 0.03 10.14
N LEU A 81 11.99 0.61 9.02
CA LEU A 81 11.91 2.05 8.81
C LEU A 81 10.45 2.51 8.63
N GLY A 82 9.63 1.71 7.96
CA GLY A 82 8.20 1.98 7.80
C GLY A 82 7.45 2.05 9.13
N VAL A 83 7.71 1.12 10.04
CA VAL A 83 7.19 1.16 11.43
C VAL A 83 7.59 2.48 12.12
N ARG A 84 8.86 2.88 12.03
CA ARG A 84 9.36 4.11 12.65
C ARG A 84 8.77 5.36 12.02
N ALA A 85 8.57 5.37 10.71
CA ALA A 85 7.98 6.51 10.01
C ALA A 85 6.54 6.76 10.47
N VAL A 86 5.73 5.71 10.60
CA VAL A 86 4.37 5.83 11.17
C VAL A 86 4.41 6.30 12.61
N GLN A 87 5.32 5.78 13.44
CA GLN A 87 5.47 6.22 14.83
C GLN A 87 5.89 7.69 14.93
N GLN A 88 6.81 8.14 14.07
CA GLN A 88 7.27 9.52 14.07
C GLN A 88 6.14 10.50 13.77
N ILE A 89 5.32 10.22 12.76
CA ILE A 89 4.14 11.03 12.45
C ILE A 89 3.07 10.89 13.55
N GLY A 90 2.82 9.67 14.04
CA GLY A 90 1.85 9.45 15.12
C GLY A 90 2.19 10.20 16.40
N ASN A 91 3.45 10.19 16.82
CA ASN A 91 3.90 10.84 18.07
C ASN A 91 3.77 12.37 18.06
N SER A 92 3.54 13.01 16.91
CA SER A 92 3.22 14.44 16.86
C SER A 92 1.77 14.75 17.27
N ILE A 93 0.92 13.72 17.40
CA ILE A 93 -0.51 13.83 17.74
C ILE A 93 -0.72 13.41 19.20
N SER A 94 -1.35 14.27 20.00
CA SER A 94 -1.42 14.16 21.47
C SER A 94 -2.10 12.89 22.03
N ASN A 95 -2.84 12.14 21.21
CA ASN A 95 -3.58 10.94 21.63
C ASN A 95 -3.15 9.68 20.87
N PHE A 96 -2.11 9.75 20.05
CA PHE A 96 -1.61 8.58 19.36
C PHE A 96 -0.94 7.63 20.36
N THR A 97 -1.31 6.36 20.27
CA THR A 97 -0.64 5.27 20.96
C THR A 97 -0.41 4.15 19.98
N THR A 98 0.77 3.51 20.09
CA THR A 98 1.08 2.32 19.31
C THR A 98 0.20 1.16 19.78
N PRO A 99 -0.58 0.52 18.88
CA PRO A 99 -1.39 -0.64 19.22
C PRO A 99 -0.54 -1.81 19.75
N ARG A 100 -1.06 -2.56 20.73
CA ARG A 100 -0.41 -3.77 21.24
C ARG A 100 -0.84 -4.99 20.44
N CYS A 101 -0.28 -5.17 19.24
CA CYS A 101 -0.61 -6.31 18.40
C CYS A 101 0.08 -7.59 18.85
N ASN A 102 -0.69 -8.62 19.24
CA ASN A 102 -0.16 -9.97 19.45
C ASN A 102 -0.14 -10.75 18.12
N ILE A 103 0.84 -10.42 17.28
CA ILE A 103 0.97 -11.01 15.95
C ILE A 103 1.60 -12.40 16.05
N THR A 104 0.99 -13.38 15.40
CA THR A 104 1.56 -14.73 15.26
C THR A 104 1.74 -15.04 13.79
N ILE A 105 3.00 -15.14 13.35
CA ILE A 105 3.36 -15.53 11.99
C ILE A 105 3.65 -17.03 11.98
N PRO A 106 2.88 -17.85 11.24
CA PRO A 106 3.19 -19.26 11.09
C PRO A 106 4.53 -19.41 10.35
N GLN A 107 5.36 -20.35 10.82
CA GLN A 107 6.62 -20.66 10.15
C GLN A 107 6.36 -21.32 8.80
N SER A 108 7.15 -20.94 7.80
CA SER A 108 7.09 -21.56 6.49
C SER A 108 7.91 -22.84 6.45
N ALA A 109 7.32 -23.91 5.91
CA ALA A 109 7.95 -25.23 5.85
C ALA A 109 9.18 -25.28 4.94
N ASN A 110 9.24 -24.40 3.93
CA ASN A 110 10.33 -24.29 2.96
C ASN A 110 10.39 -22.88 2.35
N ALA A 111 11.47 -22.58 1.61
CA ALA A 111 11.67 -21.26 1.03
C ALA A 111 10.55 -20.85 0.06
N ASP A 112 10.08 -21.72 -0.82
CA ASP A 112 8.99 -21.36 -1.75
C ASP A 112 7.70 -20.99 -1.02
N SER A 113 7.34 -21.74 0.03
CA SER A 113 6.19 -21.40 0.87
C SER A 113 6.40 -20.07 1.60
N PHE A 114 7.63 -19.76 2.02
CA PHE A 114 7.98 -18.45 2.57
C PHE A 114 7.79 -17.35 1.52
N LEU A 115 8.29 -17.51 0.30
CA LEU A 115 8.16 -16.51 -0.77
C LEU A 115 6.71 -16.26 -1.17
N LYS A 116 5.87 -17.30 -1.21
CA LYS A 116 4.43 -17.18 -1.49
C LYS A 116 3.72 -16.41 -0.40
N ASN A 117 4.00 -16.74 0.86
CA ASN A 117 3.44 -16.04 2.01
C ASN A 117 3.92 -14.58 2.05
N ALA A 118 5.20 -14.34 1.76
CA ALA A 118 5.79 -13.01 1.68
C ALA A 118 5.08 -12.18 0.61
N LEU A 119 4.92 -12.74 -0.60
CA LEU A 119 4.22 -12.07 -1.69
C LEU A 119 2.78 -11.70 -1.29
N GLN A 120 2.05 -12.61 -0.66
CA GLN A 120 0.69 -12.35 -0.18
C GLN A 120 0.65 -11.25 0.87
N VAL A 121 1.57 -11.27 1.85
CA VAL A 121 1.66 -10.22 2.89
C VAL A 121 1.98 -8.88 2.25
N GLU A 122 2.98 -8.81 1.37
CA GLU A 122 3.41 -7.56 0.72
C GLU A 122 2.31 -6.97 -0.19
N GLN A 123 1.63 -7.80 -0.98
CA GLN A 123 0.48 -7.36 -1.78
C GLN A 123 -0.67 -6.84 -0.91
N THR A 124 -0.96 -7.54 0.19
CA THR A 124 -2.08 -7.18 1.07
C THR A 124 -1.78 -5.91 1.86
N VAL A 125 -0.55 -5.76 2.36
CA VAL A 125 -0.12 -4.55 3.07
C VAL A 125 -0.08 -3.36 2.10
N ALA A 126 0.45 -3.52 0.89
CA ALA A 126 0.43 -2.48 -0.14
C ALA A 126 -1.01 -2.02 -0.43
N GLY A 127 -1.90 -2.95 -0.80
CA GLY A 127 -3.29 -2.62 -1.08
C GLY A 127 -4.04 -2.06 0.12
N GLY A 128 -3.70 -2.52 1.32
CA GLY A 128 -4.27 -2.00 2.56
C GLY A 128 -3.87 -0.56 2.83
N LEU A 129 -2.61 -0.18 2.60
CA LEU A 129 -2.13 1.20 2.74
C LEU A 129 -2.76 2.12 1.68
N ILE A 130 -2.96 1.65 0.45
CA ILE A 130 -3.68 2.40 -0.59
C ILE A 130 -5.13 2.64 -0.15
N GLY A 131 -5.83 1.60 0.30
CA GLY A 131 -7.22 1.74 0.75
C GLY A 131 -7.35 2.62 2.00
N LEU A 132 -6.39 2.53 2.91
CA LEU A 132 -6.34 3.32 4.13
C LEU A 132 -6.12 4.82 3.86
N ALA A 133 -5.51 5.19 2.73
CA ALA A 133 -5.37 6.59 2.33
C ALA A 133 -6.72 7.29 2.09
N ALA A 134 -7.81 6.56 1.85
CA ALA A 134 -9.15 7.13 1.77
C ALA A 134 -9.70 7.62 3.13
N PHE A 135 -9.04 7.28 4.24
CA PHE A 135 -9.47 7.56 5.62
C PHE A 135 -8.63 8.64 6.31
N THR A 136 -7.72 9.29 5.58
CA THR A 136 -6.85 10.35 6.12
C THR A 136 -7.52 11.72 6.04
N GLN A 137 -7.19 12.60 6.98
CA GLN A 137 -7.67 13.99 7.11
C GLN A 137 -6.55 15.02 6.92
N SER A 138 -5.32 14.56 6.76
CA SER A 138 -4.14 15.38 6.48
C SER A 138 -3.35 14.82 5.28
N PRO A 139 -2.94 15.69 4.33
CA PRO A 139 -2.08 15.32 3.22
C PRO A 139 -0.76 14.66 3.66
N GLU A 140 -0.21 15.05 4.82
CA GLU A 140 1.02 14.46 5.34
C GLU A 140 0.85 12.97 5.64
N VAL A 141 -0.27 12.57 6.27
CA VAL A 141 -0.57 11.16 6.52
C VAL A 141 -0.86 10.43 5.21
N SER A 142 -1.65 11.01 4.30
CA SER A 142 -1.91 10.38 2.98
C SER A 142 -0.62 10.12 2.21
N PHE A 143 0.33 11.07 2.24
CA PHE A 143 1.61 10.95 1.55
C PHE A 143 2.49 9.87 2.17
N LEU A 144 2.53 9.76 3.51
CA LEU A 144 3.22 8.65 4.17
C LEU A 144 2.64 7.30 3.73
N LEU A 145 1.30 7.16 3.76
CA LEU A 145 0.65 5.92 3.35
C LEU A 145 0.94 5.57 1.88
N ALA A 146 0.92 6.55 0.98
CA ALA A 146 1.26 6.35 -0.43
C ALA A 146 2.73 5.91 -0.60
N ARG A 147 3.67 6.51 0.15
CA ARG A 147 5.08 6.12 0.11
C ARG A 147 5.30 4.69 0.61
N LEU A 148 4.64 4.32 1.71
CA LEU A 148 4.71 2.96 2.24
C LEU A 148 4.06 1.96 1.27
N ALA A 149 2.90 2.30 0.70
CA ALA A 149 2.25 1.47 -0.32
C ALA A 149 3.16 1.22 -1.53
N ALA A 150 3.87 2.25 -2.00
CA ALA A 150 4.83 2.12 -3.09
C ALA A 150 6.01 1.20 -2.72
N GLN A 151 6.55 1.32 -1.50
CA GLN A 151 7.58 0.42 -0.98
C GLN A 151 7.09 -1.04 -1.02
N HIS A 152 5.96 -1.35 -0.38
CA HIS A 152 5.41 -2.71 -0.34
C HIS A 152 5.06 -3.24 -1.74
N SER A 153 4.60 -2.37 -2.64
CA SER A 153 4.34 -2.74 -4.04
C SER A 153 5.63 -3.13 -4.78
N ALA A 154 6.74 -2.43 -4.55
CA ALA A 154 8.04 -2.78 -5.13
C ALA A 154 8.56 -4.12 -4.58
N GLN A 155 8.38 -4.36 -3.28
CA GLN A 155 8.75 -5.62 -2.63
C GLN A 155 7.90 -6.79 -3.16
N ALA A 156 6.59 -6.58 -3.30
CA ALA A 156 5.67 -7.53 -3.93
C ALA A 156 6.04 -7.79 -5.40
N ALA A 157 6.41 -6.75 -6.15
CA ALA A 157 6.82 -6.90 -7.55
C ALA A 157 8.09 -7.73 -7.67
N TYR A 158 9.12 -7.46 -6.86
CA TYR A 158 10.34 -8.27 -6.81
C TYR A 158 10.03 -9.74 -6.51
N LEU A 159 9.27 -10.01 -5.44
CA LEU A 159 8.87 -11.38 -5.08
C LEU A 159 8.03 -12.05 -6.16
N GLY A 160 7.18 -11.28 -6.85
CA GLY A 160 6.32 -11.74 -7.91
C GLY A 160 7.11 -12.14 -9.17
N THR A 161 8.10 -11.34 -9.56
CA THR A 161 8.98 -11.65 -10.70
C THR A 161 9.85 -12.87 -10.47
N GLU A 162 10.18 -13.18 -9.22
CA GLU A 162 10.96 -14.38 -8.89
C GLU A 162 10.10 -15.65 -8.78
N GLN A 163 8.77 -15.51 -8.69
CA GLN A 163 7.85 -16.64 -8.52
C GLN A 163 7.00 -16.93 -9.77
N ASN A 164 6.73 -15.92 -10.60
CA ASN A 164 5.84 -16.04 -11.75
C ASN A 164 6.50 -15.46 -13.01
N ALA A 165 6.43 -16.21 -14.11
CA ALA A 165 6.88 -15.74 -15.42
C ALA A 165 6.02 -14.57 -15.96
N THR A 166 4.80 -14.39 -15.45
CA THR A 166 3.90 -13.29 -15.84
C THR A 166 3.29 -12.68 -14.58
N PHE A 167 3.80 -11.51 -14.19
CA PHE A 167 3.29 -10.77 -13.03
C PHE A 167 2.23 -9.72 -13.40
N PHE A 168 2.35 -9.11 -14.60
CA PHE A 168 1.36 -8.18 -15.14
C PHE A 168 0.61 -8.83 -16.30
N PRO A 169 -0.67 -9.22 -16.12
CA PRO A 169 -1.45 -9.82 -17.19
C PRO A 169 -1.83 -8.77 -18.24
N ALA A 170 -1.79 -9.14 -19.52
CA ALA A 170 -2.08 -8.25 -20.65
C ALA A 170 -3.54 -7.74 -20.69
N ASN A 171 -4.46 -8.46 -20.04
CA ASN A 171 -5.89 -8.18 -20.00
C ASN A 171 -6.34 -7.62 -18.63
N SER A 172 -5.46 -6.92 -17.90
CA SER A 172 -5.84 -6.28 -16.64
C SER A 172 -6.88 -5.18 -16.87
N THR A 173 -7.99 -5.24 -16.13
CA THR A 173 -9.04 -4.22 -16.12
C THR A 173 -9.07 -3.41 -14.82
N SER A 174 -8.11 -3.67 -13.92
CA SER A 174 -7.99 -3.01 -12.63
C SER A 174 -6.61 -2.39 -12.43
N LEU A 175 -6.56 -1.37 -11.58
CA LEU A 175 -5.32 -0.90 -10.96
C LEU A 175 -4.81 -1.94 -9.94
N ILE A 176 -3.68 -1.63 -9.30
CA ILE A 176 -3.18 -2.41 -8.15
C ILE A 176 -4.33 -2.52 -7.12
N PRO A 177 -4.63 -3.73 -6.61
CA PRO A 177 -5.69 -3.92 -5.63
C PRO A 177 -5.52 -3.01 -4.43
N ALA A 178 -6.64 -2.45 -3.95
CA ALA A 178 -6.71 -1.73 -2.69
C ALA A 178 -7.81 -2.32 -1.82
N TYR A 179 -7.59 -2.33 -0.50
CA TYR A 179 -8.45 -3.03 0.45
C TYR A 179 -8.92 -2.08 1.54
N THR A 180 -10.21 -2.10 1.85
CA THR A 180 -10.73 -1.30 2.97
C THR A 180 -10.25 -1.89 4.30
N PRO A 181 -10.15 -1.07 5.37
CA PRO A 181 -9.81 -1.57 6.70
C PRO A 181 -10.72 -2.71 7.18
N ASP A 182 -12.02 -2.65 6.87
CA ASP A 182 -12.98 -3.74 7.16
C ASP A 182 -12.66 -5.04 6.42
N GLN A 183 -12.16 -4.98 5.19
CA GLN A 183 -11.72 -6.16 4.45
C GLN A 183 -10.45 -6.75 5.06
N LEU A 184 -9.49 -5.90 5.42
CA LEU A 184 -8.20 -6.32 5.98
C LEU A 184 -8.35 -7.06 7.31
N ILE A 185 -9.32 -6.70 8.15
CA ILE A 185 -9.51 -7.38 9.46
C ILE A 185 -10.27 -8.70 9.37
N LYS A 186 -10.74 -9.13 8.19
CA LYS A 186 -11.43 -10.41 8.04
C LYS A 186 -10.48 -11.58 8.29
N ALA A 187 -10.95 -12.56 9.05
CA ALA A 187 -10.18 -13.75 9.43
C ALA A 187 -10.28 -14.85 8.37
N THR A 188 -9.66 -14.63 7.21
CA THR A 188 -9.48 -15.67 6.18
C THR A 188 -8.03 -15.63 5.65
N ASN A 189 -7.66 -16.64 4.86
CA ASN A 189 -6.32 -16.75 4.26
C ASN A 189 -6.25 -16.19 2.82
N GLN A 190 -7.11 -15.25 2.45
CA GLN A 190 -7.12 -14.64 1.11
C GLN A 190 -6.28 -13.36 1.07
N THR A 191 -5.67 -13.05 -0.08
CA THR A 191 -5.05 -11.73 -0.31
C THR A 191 -6.08 -10.64 -0.05
N GLY A 192 -5.68 -9.58 0.65
CA GLY A 192 -6.60 -8.54 1.12
C GLY A 192 -7.19 -8.78 2.51
N GLN A 193 -6.86 -9.88 3.17
CA GLN A 193 -7.41 -10.26 4.48
C GLN A 193 -6.29 -10.73 5.41
N LEU A 194 -6.10 -10.01 6.52
CA LEU A 194 -5.04 -10.19 7.51
C LEU A 194 -5.59 -10.47 8.91
N GLY A 195 -6.90 -10.65 9.07
CA GLY A 195 -7.55 -10.78 10.38
C GLY A 195 -6.98 -11.92 11.22
N THR A 196 -6.60 -13.03 10.59
CA THR A 196 -5.97 -14.18 11.25
C THR A 196 -4.60 -13.83 11.84
N LEU A 197 -3.84 -12.95 11.18
CA LEU A 197 -2.50 -12.51 11.63
C LEU A 197 -2.58 -11.35 12.62
N LEU A 198 -3.51 -10.41 12.41
CA LEU A 198 -3.70 -9.21 13.23
C LEU A 198 -4.47 -9.49 14.53
N LYS A 199 -5.28 -10.57 14.58
CA LYS A 199 -6.03 -11.01 15.78
C LYS A 199 -6.80 -9.89 16.49
N GLY A 200 -7.45 -9.02 15.71
CA GLY A 200 -8.23 -7.90 16.26
C GLY A 200 -7.40 -6.77 16.88
N CYS A 201 -6.11 -6.64 16.52
CA CYS A 201 -5.24 -5.60 17.08
C CYS A 201 -5.75 -4.16 16.87
N VAL A 202 -6.41 -3.92 15.74
CA VAL A 202 -6.86 -2.59 15.32
C VAL A 202 -8.30 -2.64 14.86
N THR A 203 -9.00 -1.53 15.05
CA THR A 203 -10.35 -1.32 14.53
C THR A 203 -10.30 -0.45 13.27
N PRO A 204 -11.19 -0.69 12.29
CA PRO A 204 -11.35 0.18 11.13
C PRO A 204 -11.55 1.64 11.55
N PRO A 205 -10.83 2.61 10.96
CA PRO A 205 -11.13 4.02 11.16
C PRO A 205 -12.52 4.36 10.61
N ALA A 206 -13.15 5.39 11.19
CA ALA A 206 -14.38 5.93 10.65
C ALA A 206 -14.17 6.43 9.21
N GLY A 207 -15.12 6.13 8.32
CA GLY A 207 -15.05 6.56 6.94
C GLY A 207 -15.12 8.10 6.78
N PRO A 208 -14.57 8.64 5.68
CA PRO A 208 -14.56 10.08 5.44
C PRO A 208 -15.98 10.63 5.40
N CYS A 209 -16.21 11.76 6.06
CA CYS A 209 -17.54 12.38 6.18
C CYS A 209 -18.63 11.44 6.74
N GLY A 210 -18.24 10.41 7.50
CA GLY A 210 -19.18 9.39 7.98
C GLY A 210 -19.75 8.51 6.87
N GLN A 211 -19.08 8.41 5.72
CA GLN A 211 -19.51 7.59 4.59
C GLN A 211 -18.69 6.31 4.49
N GLN A 212 -19.31 5.25 3.98
CA GLN A 212 -18.61 4.01 3.70
C GLN A 212 -17.80 4.14 2.41
N VAL A 213 -16.53 3.77 2.47
CA VAL A 213 -15.66 3.68 1.28
C VAL A 213 -15.89 2.35 0.59
N ASN A 214 -16.20 2.38 -0.70
CA ASN A 214 -16.22 1.20 -1.56
C ASN A 214 -15.12 1.33 -2.63
N ILE A 215 -14.21 0.36 -2.68
CA ILE A 215 -13.08 0.37 -3.61
C ILE A 215 -13.45 -0.48 -4.83
N GLY A 216 -13.52 0.15 -6.00
CA GLY A 216 -13.71 -0.50 -7.29
C GLY A 216 -12.38 -0.80 -8.00
N PRO A 217 -12.43 -1.33 -9.24
CA PRO A 217 -11.23 -1.70 -10.00
C PRO A 217 -10.34 -0.51 -10.41
N LEU A 218 -10.93 0.69 -10.55
CA LEU A 218 -10.21 1.89 -11.01
C LEU A 218 -10.30 3.07 -10.03
N VAL A 219 -11.41 3.20 -9.31
CA VAL A 219 -11.70 4.31 -8.40
C VAL A 219 -12.42 3.82 -7.16
N ALA A 220 -12.37 4.62 -6.09
CA ALA A 220 -13.21 4.42 -4.91
C ALA A 220 -14.44 5.34 -4.95
N THR A 221 -15.55 4.88 -4.38
CA THR A 221 -16.78 5.67 -4.19
C THR A 221 -17.12 5.75 -2.71
N LEU A 222 -17.82 6.83 -2.34
CA LEU A 222 -18.33 7.03 -0.99
C LEU A 222 -19.85 6.86 -1.00
N ASN A 223 -20.36 6.00 -0.12
CA ASN A 223 -21.78 5.76 0.04
C ASN A 223 -22.22 6.22 1.44
N SER A 224 -23.34 6.93 1.54
CA SER A 224 -23.91 7.31 2.83
C SER A 224 -24.22 6.07 3.67
N THR A 225 -23.62 5.92 4.85
CA THR A 225 -24.08 4.93 5.82
C THR A 225 -25.42 5.41 6.35
N ARG A 226 -26.51 4.65 6.12
CA ARG A 226 -27.80 4.90 6.78
C ARG A 226 -27.67 4.60 8.26
N THR A 227 -27.14 5.53 9.05
CA THR A 227 -27.51 5.66 10.46
C THR A 227 -28.89 6.32 10.49
N GLY A 228 -29.87 5.62 11.06
CA GLY A 228 -31.29 5.95 10.95
C GLY A 228 -31.65 7.37 11.42
N GLY A 229 -32.63 7.95 10.71
CA GLY A 229 -33.42 9.09 11.14
C GLY A 229 -33.10 10.41 10.42
N GLY A 230 -33.92 10.78 9.43
CA GLY A 230 -34.08 12.18 9.00
C GLY A 230 -33.86 12.47 7.53
N THR A 231 -34.96 12.38 6.77
CA THR A 231 -35.33 13.18 5.58
C THR A 231 -34.40 13.22 4.37
N SER A 232 -34.94 12.65 3.29
CA SER A 232 -34.49 12.64 1.91
C SER A 232 -34.04 14.00 1.39
N SER A 233 -32.81 14.08 0.91
CA SER A 233 -32.40 15.01 -0.15
C SER A 233 -31.53 14.24 -1.15
N SER A 234 -32.17 13.91 -2.28
CA SER A 234 -31.56 13.31 -3.46
C SER A 234 -30.62 14.30 -4.13
N ALA A 235 -29.32 14.03 -4.10
CA ALA A 235 -28.37 14.63 -5.02
C ALA A 235 -28.04 13.61 -6.12
N SER A 236 -28.69 13.78 -7.26
CA SER A 236 -28.46 13.00 -8.47
C SER A 236 -27.06 13.27 -9.01
N ALA A 237 -26.25 12.22 -9.19
CA ALA A 237 -24.97 12.29 -9.89
C ALA A 237 -25.23 12.39 -11.41
N SER A 238 -24.88 13.52 -12.01
CA SER A 238 -24.94 13.72 -13.46
C SER A 238 -23.73 13.07 -14.12
N ALA A 239 -23.92 11.90 -14.74
CA ALA A 239 -23.00 11.34 -15.73
C ALA A 239 -23.44 11.80 -17.12
N SER A 240 -22.71 12.74 -17.72
CA SER A 240 -22.91 13.14 -19.11
C SER A 240 -22.12 12.22 -20.04
N THR A 241 -22.79 11.20 -20.56
CA THR A 241 -22.37 10.45 -21.76
C THR A 241 -23.26 10.86 -22.93
N THR A 242 -22.69 11.60 -23.88
CA THR A 242 -23.28 11.95 -25.18
C THR A 242 -22.24 11.57 -26.23
N GLY A 243 -22.51 10.85 -27.31
CA GLY A 243 -23.71 10.24 -27.83
C GLY A 243 -23.31 9.26 -28.95
N ALA A 244 -24.19 8.30 -29.24
CA ALA A 244 -24.07 7.37 -30.36
C ALA A 244 -24.82 7.90 -31.60
N THR A 245 -24.30 7.61 -32.80
CA THR A 245 -24.96 7.23 -34.08
C THR A 245 -23.95 7.41 -35.23
N SER A 246 -23.32 6.35 -35.77
CA SER A 246 -23.77 5.44 -36.86
C SER A 246 -23.55 5.97 -38.29
N LEU A 247 -22.58 5.42 -39.04
CA LEU A 247 -22.74 4.70 -40.33
C LEU A 247 -21.41 4.54 -41.12
N ALA A 248 -21.33 3.41 -41.82
CA ALA A 248 -20.60 3.14 -43.08
C ALA A 248 -19.09 2.79 -43.07
N SER A 249 -18.81 1.52 -43.41
CA SER A 249 -17.56 1.05 -44.03
C SER A 249 -17.33 1.70 -45.40
N PRO A 250 -16.07 1.88 -45.82
CA PRO A 250 -15.57 1.00 -46.88
C PRO A 250 -14.10 0.55 -46.71
N THR A 251 -13.82 -0.56 -47.36
CA THR A 251 -12.52 -1.21 -47.61
C THR A 251 -11.50 -0.25 -48.24
N THR A 252 -10.24 -0.26 -47.78
CA THR A 252 -9.04 -0.25 -48.66
C THR A 252 -7.74 -0.45 -47.87
N THR A 253 -6.87 -1.21 -48.50
CA THR A 253 -5.53 -1.65 -48.13
C THR A 253 -4.54 -0.48 -48.08
N ALA A 254 -3.68 -0.40 -47.06
CA ALA A 254 -2.40 0.30 -47.15
C ALA A 254 -1.40 -0.23 -46.11
N THR A 255 -0.42 -0.97 -46.60
CA THR A 255 0.85 -1.29 -45.94
C THR A 255 1.67 -0.01 -45.76
N ALA A 256 2.11 0.31 -44.55
CA ALA A 256 3.22 1.23 -44.33
C ALA A 256 3.93 0.98 -42.99
N THR A 257 5.10 0.39 -43.11
CA THR A 257 6.21 0.30 -42.16
C THR A 257 6.53 1.68 -41.55
N SER A 258 6.68 1.77 -40.23
CA SER A 258 7.47 2.86 -39.64
C SER A 258 8.16 2.46 -38.35
N ALA A 259 9.43 2.86 -38.30
CA ALA A 259 10.50 2.46 -37.42
C ALA A 259 10.27 2.77 -35.93
N ALA A 260 10.80 1.87 -35.11
CA ALA A 260 11.04 2.07 -33.69
C ALA A 260 11.90 3.33 -33.45
N ARG A 261 11.37 4.26 -32.64
CA ARG A 261 12.15 5.38 -32.11
C ARG A 261 12.52 5.08 -30.66
N ASN A 262 13.76 4.66 -30.47
CA ASN A 262 14.43 4.62 -29.18
C ASN A 262 14.39 6.01 -28.53
N ARG A 263 13.69 6.17 -27.40
CA ARG A 263 13.90 7.28 -26.47
C ARG A 263 14.69 6.77 -25.27
N ARG A 264 15.96 7.15 -25.23
CA ARG A 264 16.77 7.12 -24.01
C ARG A 264 16.30 8.27 -23.12
N PHE A 265 15.92 7.96 -21.89
CA PHE A 265 15.84 8.96 -20.83
C PHE A 265 17.12 8.85 -20.00
N PHE A 266 17.68 10.01 -19.68
CA PHE A 266 18.83 10.19 -18.79
C PHE A 266 18.49 9.73 -17.37
#